data_AF-A0A3N5W3E1-F1
#
_entry.id   AF-A0A3N5W3E1-F1
#
_cell.length_a   1.000
_cell.length_b   1.000
_cell.length_c   1.000
_cell.angle_alpha   90.00
_cell.angle_beta   90.00
_cell.angle_gamma   90.00
#
_symmetry.space_group_name_H-M   'P 1'
#
loop_
_entity.id
_entity.type
_entity.pdbx_description
1 polymer ?
#
loop_
_entity_poly.entity_id
_entity_poly.type
_entity_poly.pdbx_seq_one_letter_code
_entity_poly.pdbx_strand_id
1 'polypeptide(L)'
;MTASTRWLEPFSWDFVVAQNEILCREKSAHHGPTSDGHEVAKEFWEEVRQNEMNLLDAIEACRKCHRLAPFTNFNGNTFAAIARILVKRLNLDFTQEHIARSLAGHIVAGVASEEEVAAFRKFCESLG
;
A
#
# COMPACT_ATOMS: atom_id res chain seq x y z
N MET A 1 -1.01 -22.19 1.63
CA MET A 1 -1.71 -21.02 2.19
C MET A 1 -0.63 -20.12 2.75
N THR A 2 -0.47 -18.92 2.20
CA THR A 2 0.52 -17.95 2.65
C THR A 2 0.28 -17.55 4.09
N ALA A 3 1.34 -17.32 4.88
CA ALA A 3 1.21 -16.95 6.29
C ALA A 3 0.31 -15.71 6.46
N SER A 4 -0.74 -15.87 7.27
CA SER A 4 -1.66 -14.80 7.64
C SER A 4 -1.08 -14.01 8.82
N THR A 5 -1.08 -12.68 8.73
CA THR A 5 -0.70 -11.80 9.83
C THR A 5 -1.39 -10.45 9.70
N ARG A 6 -1.31 -9.61 10.73
CA ARG A 6 -1.83 -8.24 10.70
C ARG A 6 -0.82 -7.29 10.04
N TRP A 7 -0.63 -7.45 8.73
CA TRP A 7 0.35 -6.67 7.94
C TRP A 7 0.25 -5.17 8.15
N LEU A 8 -0.99 -4.66 8.25
CA LEU A 8 -1.29 -3.24 8.26
C LEU A 8 -1.36 -2.63 9.66
N GLU A 9 -1.40 -3.43 10.73
CA GLU A 9 -1.56 -3.00 12.13
C GLU A 9 -0.57 -1.93 12.63
N PRO A 10 0.65 -1.79 12.07
CA PRO A 10 1.56 -0.71 12.47
C PRO A 10 1.31 0.66 11.81
N PHE A 11 0.55 0.73 10.71
CA PHE A 11 0.35 1.95 9.89
C PHE A 11 -0.96 2.72 10.17
N SER A 12 -1.17 3.31 11.36
CA SER A 12 -2.44 3.99 11.71
C SER A 12 -2.87 5.04 10.67
N TRP A 13 -4.12 5.51 10.69
CA TRP A 13 -4.53 6.59 9.78
C TRP A 13 -3.63 7.82 9.90
N ASP A 14 -3.24 8.21 11.12
CA ASP A 14 -2.31 9.30 11.35
C ASP A 14 -0.95 9.06 10.68
N PHE A 15 -0.46 7.80 10.69
CA PHE A 15 0.74 7.43 9.94
C PHE A 15 0.54 7.63 8.43
N VAL A 16 -0.62 7.24 7.88
CA VAL A 16 -0.95 7.42 6.45
C VAL A 16 -0.94 8.91 6.08
N VAL A 17 -1.58 9.75 6.89
CA VAL A 17 -1.63 11.21 6.70
C VAL A 17 -0.21 11.80 6.75
N ALA A 18 0.58 11.46 7.77
CA ALA A 18 1.96 11.92 7.90
C ALA A 18 2.85 11.47 6.72
N GLN A 19 2.66 10.24 6.22
CA GLN A 19 3.36 9.75 5.04
C GLN A 19 3.00 10.56 3.78
N ASN A 20 1.73 10.95 3.61
CA ASN A 20 1.33 11.83 2.51
C ASN A 20 1.94 13.23 2.67
N GLU A 21 1.93 13.79 3.88
CA GLU A 21 2.49 15.11 4.17
C GLU A 21 3.99 15.19 3.80
N ILE A 22 4.77 14.16 4.16
CA ILE A 22 6.19 14.07 3.78
C ILE A 22 6.36 14.11 2.26
N LEU A 23 5.59 13.30 1.53
CA LEU A 23 5.66 13.24 0.06
C LEU A 23 5.28 14.58 -0.60
N CYS A 24 4.22 15.22 -0.09
CA CYS A 24 3.79 16.54 -0.56
C CYS A 24 4.88 17.60 -0.31
N ARG A 25 5.47 17.61 0.89
CA ARG A 25 6.54 18.55 1.27
C ARG A 25 7.78 18.39 0.40
N GLU A 26 8.21 17.16 0.13
CA GLU A 26 9.36 16.88 -0.74
C GLU A 26 9.21 17.43 -2.16
N LYS A 27 7.97 17.57 -2.64
CA LYS A 27 7.64 18.05 -3.99
C LYS A 27 6.99 19.42 -4.00
N SER A 28 6.98 20.13 -2.86
CA SER A 28 6.33 21.45 -2.71
C SER A 28 4.87 21.46 -3.19
N ALA A 29 4.14 20.37 -2.97
CA ALA A 29 2.73 20.25 -3.30
C ALA A 29 1.84 20.48 -2.08
N HIS A 30 0.59 20.85 -2.33
CA HIS A 30 -0.41 20.99 -1.28
C HIS A 30 -0.76 19.63 -0.67
N HIS A 31 -0.63 19.52 0.66
CA HIS A 31 -1.18 18.41 1.45
C HIS A 31 -2.59 18.78 1.91
N GLY A 32 -3.55 17.89 1.67
CA GLY A 32 -4.92 18.08 2.14
C GLY A 32 -5.85 16.95 1.74
N PRO A 33 -6.96 16.77 2.49
CA PRO A 33 -7.97 15.75 2.23
C PRO A 33 -8.79 16.08 0.98
N THR A 34 -9.39 15.07 0.36
CA THR A 34 -10.52 15.28 -0.56
C THR A 34 -11.84 15.34 0.21
N SER A 35 -12.88 15.96 -0.37
CA SER A 35 -14.19 16.08 0.29
C SER A 35 -14.90 14.74 0.44
N ASP A 36 -14.78 13.86 -0.55
CA ASP A 36 -15.62 12.66 -0.66
C ASP A 36 -14.87 11.40 -0.22
N GLY A 37 -13.55 11.40 -0.40
CA GLY A 37 -12.71 10.20 -0.24
C GLY A 37 -12.09 10.01 1.13
N HIS A 38 -11.87 11.10 1.87
CA HIS A 38 -11.03 11.08 3.07
C HIS A 38 -11.63 10.25 4.21
N GLU A 39 -12.84 10.56 4.64
CA GLU A 39 -13.48 9.84 5.75
C GLU A 39 -13.78 8.38 5.39
N VAL A 40 -14.25 8.12 4.17
CA VAL A 40 -14.52 6.75 3.70
C VAL A 40 -13.24 5.90 3.67
N ALA A 41 -12.13 6.47 3.21
CA ALA A 41 -10.84 5.77 3.20
C ALA A 41 -10.30 5.55 4.61
N LYS A 42 -10.49 6.53 5.52
CA LYS A 42 -10.10 6.43 6.92
C LYS A 42 -10.83 5.29 7.63
N GLU A 43 -12.16 5.25 7.53
CA GLU A 43 -12.98 4.19 8.11
C GLU A 43 -12.57 2.82 7.59
N PHE A 44 -12.46 2.67 6.27
CA PHE A 44 -12.01 1.44 5.64
C PHE A 44 -10.59 1.04 6.11
N TRP A 45 -9.66 1.99 6.21
CA TRP A 45 -8.28 1.72 6.62
C TRP A 45 -8.17 1.29 8.08
N GLU A 46 -8.90 1.96 8.97
CA GLU A 46 -8.92 1.66 10.42
C GLU A 46 -9.59 0.31 10.71
N GLU A 47 -10.55 -0.11 9.90
CA GLU A 47 -11.13 -1.45 9.98
C GLU A 47 -10.14 -2.50 9.44
N VAL A 48 -9.71 -2.36 8.19
CA VAL A 48 -8.94 -3.42 7.49
C VAL A 48 -7.61 -3.69 8.17
N ARG A 49 -7.01 -2.68 8.82
CA ARG A 49 -5.69 -2.83 9.44
C ARG A 49 -5.63 -3.79 10.60
N GLN A 50 -6.76 -4.04 11.26
CA GLN A 50 -6.84 -4.92 12.42
C GLN A 50 -7.00 -6.39 12.01
N ASN A 51 -7.28 -6.63 10.73
CA ASN A 51 -7.54 -7.96 10.20
C ASN A 51 -6.25 -8.72 9.94
N GLU A 52 -6.27 -10.02 10.20
CA GLU A 52 -5.27 -10.92 9.67
C GLU A 52 -5.51 -11.14 8.17
N MET A 53 -4.44 -11.05 7.38
CA MET A 53 -4.50 -11.24 5.94
C MET A 53 -3.17 -11.73 5.39
N ASN A 54 -3.17 -12.18 4.14
CA ASN A 54 -1.92 -12.41 3.40
C ASN A 54 -1.37 -11.09 2.82
N LEU A 55 -0.15 -11.13 2.29
CA LEU A 55 0.49 -9.95 1.71
C LEU A 55 -0.27 -9.40 0.49
N LEU A 56 -0.83 -10.27 -0.36
CA LEU A 56 -1.58 -9.84 -1.55
C LEU A 56 -2.80 -9.00 -1.15
N ASP A 57 -3.55 -9.46 -0.15
CA ASP A 57 -4.71 -8.76 0.39
C ASP A 57 -4.32 -7.42 1.02
N ALA A 58 -3.17 -7.34 1.71
CA ALA A 58 -2.66 -6.08 2.24
C ALA A 58 -2.31 -5.07 1.13
N ILE A 59 -1.76 -5.53 0.01
CA ILE A 59 -1.48 -4.71 -1.18
C ILE A 59 -2.78 -4.26 -1.87
N GLU A 60 -3.77 -5.15 -1.99
CA GLU A 60 -5.09 -4.79 -2.53
C GLU A 60 -5.85 -3.81 -1.61
N ALA A 61 -5.68 -3.90 -0.29
CA ALA A 61 -6.21 -2.90 0.65
C ALA A 61 -5.58 -1.52 0.41
N CYS A 62 -4.25 -1.47 0.21
CA CYS A 62 -3.56 -0.23 -0.19
C CYS A 62 -4.12 0.33 -1.51
N ARG A 63 -4.35 -0.52 -2.51
CA ARG A 63 -4.95 -0.13 -3.80
C ARG A 63 -6.39 0.34 -3.66
N LYS A 64 -7.18 -0.28 -2.79
CA LYS A 64 -8.56 0.13 -2.50
C LYS A 64 -8.58 1.52 -1.86
N CYS A 65 -7.72 1.78 -0.86
CA CYS A 65 -7.57 3.11 -0.30
C CYS A 65 -7.12 4.16 -1.33
N HIS A 66 -6.17 3.82 -2.19
CA HIS A 66 -5.80 4.69 -3.31
C HIS A 66 -7.03 5.06 -4.17
N ARG A 67 -7.87 4.09 -4.54
CA ARG A 67 -9.09 4.32 -5.33
C ARG A 67 -10.16 5.16 -4.63
N LEU A 68 -10.21 5.13 -3.29
CA LEU A 68 -11.09 6.00 -2.51
C LEU A 68 -10.63 7.45 -2.52
N ALA A 69 -9.41 7.73 -2.99
CA ALA A 69 -8.87 9.06 -3.19
C ALA A 69 -8.88 10.01 -1.97
N PRO A 70 -8.34 9.62 -0.80
CA PRO A 70 -8.35 10.46 0.40
C PRO A 70 -7.50 11.73 0.36
N PHE A 71 -6.55 11.85 -0.57
CA PHE A 71 -5.62 12.99 -0.64
C PHE A 71 -5.68 13.67 -2.00
N THR A 72 -5.54 15.00 -2.01
CA THR A 72 -5.54 15.83 -3.22
C THR A 72 -4.30 15.61 -4.10
N ASN A 73 -3.14 15.38 -3.47
CA ASN A 73 -1.87 15.11 -4.15
C ASN A 73 -1.20 13.86 -3.57
N PHE A 74 -0.37 13.20 -4.39
CA PHE A 74 0.42 12.03 -4.00
C PHE A 74 -0.37 10.86 -3.40
N ASN A 75 -1.67 10.79 -3.66
CA ASN A 75 -2.56 9.79 -3.11
C ASN A 75 -2.08 8.35 -3.37
N GLY A 76 -1.86 7.98 -4.64
CA GLY A 76 -1.30 6.66 -4.99
C GLY A 76 0.10 6.42 -4.43
N ASN A 77 0.93 7.47 -4.37
CA ASN A 77 2.29 7.38 -3.85
C ASN A 77 2.33 7.09 -2.35
N THR A 78 1.38 7.61 -1.57
CA THR A 78 1.24 7.32 -0.14
C THR A 78 1.06 5.83 0.09
N PHE A 79 0.09 5.21 -0.58
CA PHE A 79 -0.21 3.79 -0.40
C PHE A 79 0.86 2.90 -1.05
N ALA A 80 1.48 3.33 -2.15
CA ALA A 80 2.60 2.61 -2.75
C ALA A 80 3.86 2.65 -1.85
N ALA A 81 4.07 3.72 -1.07
CA ALA A 81 5.12 3.76 -0.07
C ALA A 81 4.88 2.73 1.04
N ILE A 82 3.66 2.63 1.56
CA ILE A 82 3.29 1.62 2.58
C ILE A 82 3.50 0.20 2.04
N ALA A 83 3.01 -0.08 0.83
CA ALA A 83 3.22 -1.36 0.14
C ALA A 83 4.70 -1.76 0.05
N ARG A 84 5.59 -0.81 -0.29
CA ARG A 84 7.03 -1.06 -0.34
C ARG A 84 7.64 -1.34 1.04
N ILE A 85 7.12 -0.72 2.10
CA ILE A 85 7.53 -1.01 3.48
C ILE A 85 7.12 -2.44 3.87
N LEU A 86 5.92 -2.90 3.50
CA LEU A 86 5.47 -4.27 3.74
C LEU A 86 6.44 -5.29 3.12
N VAL A 87 6.80 -5.10 1.86
CA VAL A 87 7.76 -5.99 1.17
C VAL A 87 9.13 -5.94 1.85
N LYS A 88 9.61 -4.76 2.26
CA LYS A 88 10.90 -4.62 2.94
C LYS A 88 10.96 -5.40 4.27
N ARG A 89 9.83 -5.58 4.96
CA ARG A 89 9.76 -6.36 6.22
C ARG A 89 9.94 -7.87 6.02
N LEU A 90 9.88 -8.37 4.79
CA LEU A 90 10.12 -9.78 4.47
C LEU A 90 11.61 -10.17 4.56
N ASN A 91 12.53 -9.20 4.60
CA ASN A 91 13.99 -9.43 4.66
C ASN A 91 14.49 -10.38 3.55
N LEU A 92 14.00 -10.16 2.32
CA LEU A 92 14.41 -10.92 1.13
C LEU A 92 15.84 -10.56 0.71
N ASP A 93 16.40 -11.33 -0.22
CA ASP A 93 17.59 -10.88 -0.94
C ASP A 93 17.29 -9.61 -1.76
N PHE A 94 18.35 -8.85 -2.07
CA PHE A 94 18.23 -7.56 -2.75
C PHE A 94 17.44 -7.62 -4.07
N THR A 95 17.65 -8.67 -4.86
CA THR A 95 17.01 -8.81 -6.19
C THR A 95 15.53 -9.10 -6.02
N GLN A 96 15.18 -10.04 -5.15
CA GLN A 96 13.80 -10.37 -4.83
C GLN A 96 13.05 -9.19 -4.22
N GLU A 97 13.67 -8.48 -3.26
CA GLU A 97 13.09 -7.29 -2.65
C GLU A 97 12.80 -6.22 -3.71
N HIS A 98 13.78 -5.93 -4.59
CA HIS A 98 13.63 -4.92 -5.62
C HIS A 98 12.45 -5.22 -6.56
N ILE A 99 12.35 -6.47 -7.04
CA ILE A 99 11.27 -6.90 -7.93
C ILE A 99 9.91 -6.81 -7.21
N ALA A 100 9.79 -7.41 -6.02
CA ALA A 100 8.53 -7.43 -5.29
C ALA A 100 8.05 -6.02 -4.92
N ARG A 101 8.98 -5.11 -4.56
CA ARG A 101 8.65 -3.70 -4.30
C ARG A 101 8.17 -2.96 -5.52
N SER A 102 8.76 -3.22 -6.69
CA SER A 102 8.35 -2.60 -7.94
C SER A 102 6.92 -3.02 -8.30
N LEU A 103 6.67 -4.34 -8.28
CA LEU A 103 5.35 -4.91 -8.57
C LEU A 103 4.28 -4.39 -7.60
N ALA A 104 4.54 -4.44 -6.29
CA ALA A 104 3.61 -3.92 -5.29
C ALA A 104 3.31 -2.42 -5.49
N GLY A 105 4.32 -1.62 -5.83
CA GLY A 105 4.16 -0.21 -6.14
C GLY A 105 3.27 0.03 -7.37
N HIS A 106 3.51 -0.71 -8.47
CA HIS A 106 2.72 -0.60 -9.70
C HIS A 106 1.25 -1.01 -9.48
N ILE A 107 1.02 -2.08 -8.72
CA ILE A 107 -0.33 -2.57 -8.39
C ILE A 107 -1.10 -1.50 -7.63
N VAL A 108 -0.51 -0.95 -6.57
CA VAL A 108 -1.17 0.09 -5.77
C VAL A 108 -1.41 1.35 -6.59
N ALA A 109 -0.42 1.79 -7.38
CA ALA A 109 -0.57 2.96 -8.24
C ALA A 109 -1.57 2.75 -9.40
N GLY A 110 -2.05 1.52 -9.61
CA GLY A 110 -3.03 1.20 -10.66
C GLY A 110 -2.44 1.19 -12.07
N VAL A 111 -1.12 1.03 -12.19
CA VAL A 111 -0.38 0.99 -13.46
C VAL A 111 0.18 -0.40 -13.80
N ALA A 112 -0.03 -1.38 -12.92
CA ALA A 112 0.43 -2.75 -13.16
C ALA A 112 -0.31 -3.42 -14.31
N SER A 113 0.42 -4.12 -15.16
CA SER A 113 -0.16 -5.02 -16.17
C SER A 113 -0.75 -6.29 -15.52
N GLU A 114 -1.53 -7.06 -16.29
CA GLU A 114 -2.05 -8.35 -15.82
C GLU A 114 -0.91 -9.33 -15.49
N GLU A 115 0.17 -9.30 -16.28
CA GLU A 115 1.37 -10.11 -16.05
C GLU A 115 2.08 -9.71 -14.76
N GLU A 116 2.18 -8.41 -14.46
CA GLU A 116 2.77 -7.92 -13.21
C GLU A 116 1.94 -8.33 -11.99
N VAL A 117 0.61 -8.26 -12.08
CA VAL A 117 -0.30 -8.75 -11.03
C VAL A 117 -0.13 -10.26 -10.83
N ALA A 118 -0.06 -11.02 -11.92
CA ALA A 118 0.14 -12.47 -11.86
C ALA A 118 1.52 -12.84 -11.27
N ALA A 119 2.57 -12.11 -11.64
CA ALA A 119 3.91 -12.29 -11.11
C ALA A 119 3.96 -12.02 -9.60
N PHE A 120 3.30 -10.95 -9.14
CA PHE A 120 3.22 -10.63 -7.71
C PHE A 120 2.42 -11.67 -6.93
N ARG A 121 1.31 -12.18 -7.48
CA ARG A 121 0.55 -13.27 -6.87
C ARG A 121 1.41 -14.52 -6.70
N LYS A 122 2.12 -14.94 -7.76
CA LYS A 122 3.04 -16.08 -7.71
C LYS A 122 4.16 -15.87 -6.69
N PHE A 123 4.68 -14.64 -6.58
CA PHE A 123 5.64 -14.28 -5.55
C PHE A 123 5.04 -14.46 -4.14
N CYS A 124 3.86 -13.92 -3.87
CA CYS A 124 3.18 -14.09 -2.59
C CYS A 124 2.96 -15.57 -2.26
N GLU A 125 2.53 -16.38 -3.23
CA GLU A 125 2.36 -17.83 -3.07
C GLU A 125 3.66 -18.54 -2.67
N SER A 126 4.81 -18.05 -3.15
CA SER A 126 6.12 -18.61 -2.80
C SER A 126 6.61 -18.27 -1.38
N LEU A 127 5.94 -17.35 -0.68
CA LEU A 127 6.23 -17.00 0.72
C LEU A 127 5.56 -17.98 1.72
N GLY A 128 4.76 -18.93 1.23
CA GLY A 128 4.01 -19.91 2.03
C GLY A 128 4.41 -21.34 1.77
#